data_AF-A0A1Q4BMR8-F1
#
_entry.id   AF-A0A1Q4BMR8-F1
#
_cell.length_a   1.000
_cell.length_b   1.000
_cell.length_c   1.000
_cell.angle_alpha   90.00
_cell.angle_beta   90.00
_cell.angle_gamma   90.00
#
_symmetry.space_group_name_H-M   'P 1'
#
loop_
_entity.id
_entity.type
_entity.pdbx_description
1 polymer ?
#
loop_
_entity_poly.entity_id
_entity_poly.type
_entity_poly.pdbx_seq_one_letter_code
_entity_poly.pdbx_strand_id
1 'polypeptide(L)'
;MNPTPRAGLKPVLATLVAAGLLTAAAPAFAQSCNEDIAKFQQRREAQIGALNSLSKKGKGKLDPIAACPRLRGLVAVENEMFAYMTKNQSWCSIPDDVMGQVKEGKGKSANLAAQACKAAAMARKMQQQAREGGGQPGAPQAPRLPSGPL
;
A
#
# COMPACT_ATOMS: atom_id res chain seq x y z
N MET A 1 58.06 -16.35 26.48
CA MET A 1 57.29 -17.53 26.95
C MET A 1 55.83 -17.25 26.61
N ASN A 2 55.09 -17.89 25.72
CA ASN A 2 55.25 -18.94 24.72
C ASN A 2 54.26 -18.58 23.57
N PRO A 3 54.49 -18.97 22.31
CA PRO A 3 53.82 -18.43 21.13
C PRO A 3 52.49 -19.16 20.79
N THR A 4 51.56 -18.44 20.17
CA THR A 4 50.36 -19.02 19.55
C THR A 4 50.74 -19.63 18.19
N PRO A 5 50.41 -20.92 17.92
CA PRO A 5 50.78 -21.56 16.67
C PRO A 5 49.86 -21.15 15.51
N ARG A 6 50.47 -20.72 14.39
CA ARG A 6 49.88 -20.81 13.06
C ARG A 6 49.85 -22.29 12.65
N ALA A 7 48.69 -22.92 12.73
CA ALA A 7 48.36 -24.11 11.94
C ALA A 7 47.64 -23.58 10.68
N GLY A 8 48.05 -23.88 9.45
CA GLY A 8 48.56 -25.15 8.96
C GLY A 8 47.54 -25.65 7.95
N LEU A 9 47.60 -25.08 6.74
CA LEU A 9 46.78 -25.41 5.59
C LEU A 9 46.92 -26.91 5.28
N LYS A 10 45.82 -27.67 5.32
CA LYS A 10 45.74 -29.03 4.78
C LYS A 10 44.50 -29.16 3.89
N PRO A 11 44.63 -29.81 2.72
CA PRO A 11 43.63 -29.78 1.66
C PRO A 11 42.44 -30.63 2.08
N VAL A 12 41.28 -30.00 2.24
CA VAL A 12 40.02 -30.73 2.28
C VAL A 12 39.74 -31.19 0.86
N LEU A 13 39.75 -32.52 0.66
CA LEU A 13 39.34 -33.18 -0.57
C LEU A 13 38.04 -32.55 -1.08
N ALA A 14 38.08 -32.03 -2.31
CA ALA A 14 36.92 -31.52 -3.01
C ALA A 14 36.01 -32.69 -3.40
N THR A 15 35.02 -32.99 -2.55
CA THR A 15 33.90 -33.82 -2.94
C THR A 15 33.01 -33.01 -3.89
N LEU A 16 33.24 -33.17 -5.20
CA LEU A 16 32.32 -32.74 -6.26
C LEU A 16 30.99 -33.48 -6.08
N VAL A 17 30.11 -32.94 -5.24
CA VAL A 17 28.68 -33.27 -5.31
C VAL A 17 28.19 -32.61 -6.59
N ALA A 18 27.99 -33.43 -7.63
CA ALA A 18 27.31 -33.02 -8.84
C ALA A 18 25.90 -32.54 -8.43
N ALA A 19 25.75 -31.22 -8.31
CA ALA A 19 24.45 -30.59 -8.15
C ALA A 19 23.66 -30.86 -9.43
N GLY A 20 22.80 -31.89 -9.37
CA GLY A 20 21.80 -32.12 -10.39
C GLY A 20 20.93 -30.87 -10.50
N LEU A 21 21.17 -30.09 -11.56
CA LEU A 21 20.31 -29.01 -12.00
C LEU A 21 18.99 -29.64 -12.49
N LEU A 22 18.14 -30.04 -11.55
CA LEU A 22 16.71 -30.20 -11.78
C LEU A 22 16.15 -28.80 -12.01
N THR A 23 16.28 -28.31 -13.24
CA THR A 23 15.50 -27.19 -13.73
C THR A 23 14.05 -27.66 -13.77
N ALA A 24 13.32 -27.44 -12.67
CA ALA A 24 11.87 -27.62 -12.64
C ALA A 24 11.29 -26.61 -13.63
N ALA A 25 11.04 -27.06 -14.87
CA ALA A 25 10.26 -26.32 -15.84
C ALA A 25 8.86 -26.18 -15.28
N ALA A 26 8.56 -25.03 -14.66
CA ALA A 26 7.20 -24.69 -14.32
C ALA A 26 6.39 -24.73 -15.63
N PRO A 27 5.18 -25.34 -15.64
CA PRO A 27 4.37 -25.39 -16.84
C PRO A 27 4.16 -23.97 -17.35
N ALA A 28 4.26 -23.75 -18.67
CA ALA A 28 4.16 -22.42 -19.28
C ALA A 28 2.89 -21.64 -18.85
N PHE A 29 1.82 -22.38 -18.52
CA PHE A 29 0.57 -21.83 -17.98
C PHE A 29 0.74 -21.20 -16.58
N ALA A 30 1.52 -21.80 -15.69
CA ALA A 30 1.82 -21.21 -14.38
C ALA A 30 2.64 -19.91 -14.52
N GLN A 31 3.52 -19.82 -15.53
CA GLN A 31 4.24 -18.58 -15.82
C GLN A 31 3.28 -17.45 -16.25
N SER A 32 2.28 -17.75 -17.09
CA SER A 32 1.28 -16.75 -17.49
C SER A 32 0.43 -16.24 -16.32
N CYS A 33 0.02 -17.13 -15.41
CA CYS A 33 -0.71 -16.75 -14.20
C CYS A 33 0.13 -15.86 -13.29
N ASN A 34 1.41 -16.20 -13.09
CA ASN A 34 2.33 -15.42 -12.27
C ASN A 34 2.55 -14.02 -12.84
N GLU A 35 2.69 -13.88 -14.16
CA GLU A 35 2.80 -12.59 -14.83
C GLU A 35 1.54 -11.73 -14.66
N ASP A 36 0.36 -12.33 -14.81
CA ASP A 36 -0.91 -11.61 -14.63
C ASP A 36 -1.12 -11.17 -13.18
N ILE A 37 -0.87 -12.06 -12.22
CA ILE A 37 -0.90 -11.73 -10.79
C ILE A 37 0.12 -10.63 -10.48
N ALA A 38 1.33 -10.70 -11.04
CA ALA A 38 2.33 -9.65 -10.87
C ALA A 38 1.85 -8.28 -11.40
N LYS A 39 1.12 -8.23 -12.52
CA LYS A 39 0.52 -6.97 -13.02
C LYS A 39 -0.52 -6.42 -12.04
N PHE A 40 -1.36 -7.27 -11.44
CA PHE A 40 -2.27 -6.82 -10.38
C PHE A 40 -1.52 -6.27 -9.17
N GLN A 41 -0.45 -6.95 -8.75
CA GLN A 41 0.38 -6.50 -7.62
C GLN A 41 1.07 -5.17 -7.93
N GLN A 42 1.59 -4.95 -9.13
CA GLN A 42 2.15 -3.64 -9.53
C GLN A 42 1.10 -2.51 -9.43
N ARG A 43 -0.12 -2.76 -9.89
CA ARG A 43 -1.22 -1.79 -9.79
C ARG A 43 -1.61 -1.51 -8.34
N ARG A 44 -1.61 -2.56 -7.50
CA ARG A 44 -1.86 -2.47 -6.06
C ARG A 44 -0.79 -1.61 -5.38
N GLU A 45 0.47 -1.89 -5.64
CA GLU A 45 1.62 -1.15 -5.12
C GLU A 45 1.65 0.30 -5.60
N ALA A 46 1.19 0.59 -6.82
CA ALA A 46 1.05 1.97 -7.29
C ALA A 46 0.06 2.78 -6.41
N GLN A 47 -1.06 2.17 -6.00
CA GLN A 47 -2.02 2.83 -5.09
C GLN A 47 -1.44 2.99 -3.68
N ILE A 48 -0.76 1.95 -3.17
CA ILE A 48 -0.10 1.99 -1.85
C ILE A 48 1.02 3.03 -1.84
N GLY A 49 1.84 3.11 -2.89
CA GLY A 49 2.88 4.11 -3.05
C GLY A 49 2.32 5.54 -3.04
N ALA A 50 1.16 5.75 -3.67
CA ALA A 50 0.46 7.03 -3.60
C ALA A 50 -0.03 7.35 -2.18
N LEU A 51 -0.59 6.38 -1.46
CA LEU A 51 -1.02 6.52 -0.07
C LEU A 51 0.15 6.81 0.87
N ASN A 52 1.27 6.11 0.72
CA ASN A 52 2.50 6.35 1.47
C ASN A 52 3.04 7.75 1.21
N SER A 53 2.98 8.22 -0.03
CA SER A 53 3.38 9.58 -0.40
C SER A 53 2.47 10.63 0.25
N LEU A 54 1.16 10.39 0.30
CA LEU A 54 0.21 11.25 1.02
C LEU A 54 0.51 11.29 2.52
N SER A 55 0.74 10.13 3.14
CA SER A 55 1.08 10.02 4.56
C SER A 55 2.38 10.77 4.89
N LYS A 56 3.44 10.58 4.08
CA LYS A 56 4.72 11.30 4.24
C LYS A 56 4.54 12.82 4.15
N LYS A 57 3.79 13.30 3.15
CA LYS A 57 3.48 14.74 3.00
C LYS A 57 2.72 15.30 4.21
N GLY A 58 1.83 14.49 4.80
CA GLY A 58 1.11 14.84 6.02
C GLY A 58 1.84 14.54 7.34
N LYS A 59 3.15 14.28 7.31
CA LYS A 59 3.96 13.92 8.50
C LYS A 59 3.38 12.73 9.29
N GLY A 60 2.95 11.69 8.57
CA GLY A 60 2.31 10.50 9.12
C GLY A 60 0.79 10.60 9.26
N LYS A 61 0.21 11.80 9.04
CA LYS A 61 -1.25 11.97 9.01
C LYS A 61 -1.75 11.85 7.58
N LEU A 62 -2.76 11.00 7.40
CA LEU A 62 -3.39 10.80 6.10
C LEU A 62 -4.57 11.77 5.96
N ASP A 63 -4.53 12.67 4.98
CA ASP A 63 -5.70 13.51 4.66
C ASP A 63 -6.82 12.64 4.06
N PRO A 64 -7.99 12.53 4.70
CA PRO A 64 -9.06 11.67 4.20
C PRO A 64 -9.58 12.12 2.84
N ILE A 65 -9.55 13.42 2.54
CA ILE A 65 -10.01 13.98 1.26
C ILE A 65 -9.14 13.46 0.10
N ALA A 66 -7.81 13.51 0.26
CA ALA A 66 -6.87 12.99 -0.73
C ALA A 66 -6.76 11.46 -0.74
N ALA A 67 -6.94 10.81 0.41
CA ALA A 67 -6.73 9.37 0.56
C ALA A 67 -7.92 8.52 0.10
N CYS A 68 -9.16 8.97 0.35
CA CYS A 68 -10.37 8.25 -0.07
C CYS A 68 -10.32 7.75 -1.53
N PRO A 69 -10.03 8.59 -2.55
CA PRO A 69 -10.00 8.12 -3.94
C PRO A 69 -8.89 7.08 -4.20
N ARG A 70 -7.73 7.19 -3.52
CA ARG A 70 -6.63 6.22 -3.65
C ARG A 70 -6.99 4.87 -3.02
N LEU A 71 -7.61 4.89 -1.84
CA LEU A 71 -8.10 3.68 -1.19
C LEU A 71 -9.21 3.01 -1.99
N ARG A 72 -10.12 3.77 -2.63
CA ARG A 72 -11.11 3.19 -3.56
C ARG A 72 -10.45 2.55 -4.78
N GLY A 73 -9.40 3.19 -5.32
CA GLY A 73 -8.59 2.61 -6.40
C GLY A 73 -7.92 1.31 -6.00
N LEU A 74 -7.35 1.24 -4.79
CA LEU A 74 -6.77 0.03 -4.23
C LEU A 74 -7.80 -1.11 -4.15
N VAL A 75 -8.98 -0.82 -3.60
CA VAL A 75 -10.08 -1.80 -3.48
C VAL A 75 -10.55 -2.29 -4.85
N ALA A 76 -10.60 -1.42 -5.86
CA ALA A 76 -10.96 -1.82 -7.22
C ALA A 76 -9.95 -2.83 -7.80
N VAL A 77 -8.65 -2.54 -7.69
CA VAL A 77 -7.58 -3.45 -8.15
C VAL A 77 -7.64 -4.80 -7.41
N GLU A 78 -7.81 -4.77 -6.08
CA GLU A 78 -7.85 -6.00 -5.27
C GLU A 78 -9.10 -6.85 -5.56
N ASN A 79 -10.23 -6.22 -5.89
CA ASN A 79 -11.43 -6.94 -6.34
C ASN A 79 -11.23 -7.59 -7.71
N GLU A 80 -10.62 -6.88 -8.66
CA GLU A 80 -10.28 -7.43 -9.98
C GLU A 80 -9.29 -8.60 -9.85
N MET A 81 -8.26 -8.44 -9.03
CA MET A 81 -7.29 -9.50 -8.75
C MET A 81 -7.97 -10.72 -8.14
N PHE A 82 -8.80 -10.52 -7.11
CA PHE A 82 -9.54 -11.62 -6.48
C PHE A 82 -10.46 -12.33 -7.47
N ALA A 83 -11.16 -11.58 -8.33
CA ALA A 83 -12.02 -12.17 -9.37
C ALA A 83 -11.21 -12.98 -10.39
N TYR A 84 -10.04 -12.48 -10.82
CA TYR A 84 -9.12 -13.24 -11.67
C TYR A 84 -8.66 -14.53 -10.99
N MET A 85 -8.23 -14.46 -9.74
CA MET A 85 -7.75 -15.63 -8.99
C MET A 85 -8.86 -16.66 -8.78
N THR A 86 -10.09 -16.24 -8.49
CA THR A 86 -11.25 -17.14 -8.39
C THR A 86 -11.54 -17.83 -9.72
N LYS A 87 -11.57 -17.07 -10.83
CA LYS A 87 -11.86 -17.61 -12.15
C LYS A 87 -10.81 -18.60 -12.63
N ASN A 88 -9.55 -18.38 -12.26
CA ASN A 88 -8.42 -19.17 -12.74
C ASN A 88 -7.85 -20.09 -11.64
N GLN A 89 -8.56 -20.31 -10.53
CA GLN A 89 -8.01 -20.97 -9.35
C GLN A 89 -7.45 -22.36 -9.66
N SER A 90 -8.24 -23.22 -10.31
CA SER A 90 -7.81 -24.57 -10.70
C SER A 90 -6.74 -24.54 -11.80
N TRP A 91 -6.85 -23.63 -12.76
CA TRP A 91 -5.92 -23.49 -13.88
C TRP A 91 -4.52 -23.06 -13.43
N CYS A 92 -4.47 -22.12 -12.51
CA CYS A 92 -3.25 -21.58 -11.93
C CYS A 92 -2.79 -22.35 -10.67
N SER A 93 -3.49 -23.44 -10.31
CA SER A 93 -3.24 -24.21 -9.09
C SER A 93 -3.10 -23.34 -7.83
N ILE A 94 -3.97 -22.32 -7.69
CA ILE A 94 -3.94 -21.39 -6.56
C ILE A 94 -4.52 -22.09 -5.32
N PRO A 95 -3.74 -22.22 -4.23
CA PRO A 95 -4.22 -22.84 -2.99
C PRO A 95 -5.38 -22.07 -2.35
N ASP A 96 -6.30 -22.77 -1.69
CA ASP A 96 -7.45 -22.16 -1.01
C ASP A 96 -7.05 -21.20 0.12
N ASP A 97 -5.93 -21.47 0.80
CA ASP A 97 -5.41 -20.58 1.85
C ASP A 97 -4.98 -19.23 1.27
N VAL A 98 -4.41 -19.22 0.07
CA VAL A 98 -4.05 -18.00 -0.66
C VAL A 98 -5.32 -17.23 -1.06
N MET A 99 -6.35 -17.93 -1.55
CA MET A 99 -7.65 -17.32 -1.83
C MET A 99 -8.28 -16.70 -0.57
N GLY A 100 -8.17 -17.39 0.57
CA GLY A 100 -8.61 -16.89 1.87
C GLY A 100 -7.88 -15.60 2.29
N GLN A 101 -6.55 -15.61 2.21
CA GLN A 101 -5.72 -14.44 2.54
C GLN A 101 -6.02 -13.23 1.66
N VAL A 102 -6.18 -13.43 0.34
CA VAL A 102 -6.55 -12.33 -0.58
C VAL A 102 -7.95 -11.80 -0.28
N LYS A 103 -8.91 -12.69 0.03
CA LYS A 103 -10.28 -12.29 0.42
C LYS A 103 -10.28 -11.46 1.69
N GLU A 104 -9.50 -11.84 2.69
CA GLU A 104 -9.36 -11.09 3.94
C GLU A 104 -8.66 -9.74 3.71
N GLY A 105 -7.54 -9.75 2.98
CA GLY A 105 -6.77 -8.56 2.63
C GLY A 105 -7.62 -7.50 1.94
N LYS A 106 -8.38 -7.88 0.89
CA LYS A 106 -9.27 -6.93 0.22
C LYS A 106 -10.40 -6.44 1.13
N GLY A 107 -10.88 -7.27 2.05
CA GLY A 107 -11.87 -6.88 3.06
C GLY A 107 -11.35 -5.80 4.00
N LYS A 108 -10.09 -5.92 4.45
CA LYS A 108 -9.42 -4.89 5.25
C LYS A 108 -9.27 -3.58 4.47
N SER A 109 -8.81 -3.63 3.21
CA SER A 109 -8.71 -2.44 2.35
C SER A 109 -10.08 -1.78 2.12
N ALA A 110 -11.14 -2.57 1.91
CA ALA A 110 -12.50 -2.05 1.74
C ALA A 110 -13.00 -1.33 2.99
N ASN A 111 -12.77 -1.90 4.17
CA ASN A 111 -13.12 -1.27 5.44
C ASN A 111 -12.34 0.04 5.67
N LEU A 112 -11.05 0.06 5.36
CA LEU A 112 -10.23 1.27 5.45
C LEU A 112 -10.70 2.35 4.47
N ALA A 113 -11.00 1.97 3.23
CA ALA A 113 -11.56 2.88 2.23
C ALA A 113 -12.89 3.49 2.69
N ALA A 114 -13.79 2.68 3.23
CA ALA A 114 -15.08 3.15 3.74
C ALA A 114 -14.91 4.19 4.86
N GLN A 115 -14.01 3.94 5.82
CA GLN A 115 -13.72 4.88 6.90
C GLN A 115 -13.10 6.18 6.40
N ALA A 116 -12.08 6.09 5.53
CA ALA A 116 -11.42 7.26 4.96
C ALA A 116 -12.40 8.11 4.14
N CYS A 117 -13.28 7.48 3.35
CA CYS A 117 -14.28 8.19 2.57
C CYS A 117 -15.38 8.81 3.42
N LYS A 118 -15.80 8.16 4.51
CA LYS A 118 -16.71 8.76 5.49
C LYS A 118 -16.09 10.01 6.13
N ALA A 119 -14.82 9.94 6.54
CA ALA A 119 -14.09 11.09 7.06
C ALA A 119 -13.94 12.20 6.00
N ALA A 120 -13.70 11.84 4.74
CA ALA A 120 -13.60 12.79 3.64
C ALA A 120 -14.90 13.58 3.43
N ALA A 121 -16.04 12.88 3.48
CA ALA A 121 -17.36 13.52 3.36
C ALA A 121 -17.61 14.51 4.51
N MET A 122 -17.28 14.13 5.75
CA MET A 122 -17.38 15.03 6.89
C MET A 122 -16.47 16.25 6.74
N ALA A 123 -15.20 16.04 6.35
CA ALA A 123 -14.23 17.12 6.16
C ALA A 123 -14.69 18.12 5.08
N ARG A 124 -15.25 17.63 3.97
CA ARG A 124 -15.82 18.49 2.92
C ARG A 124 -17.01 19.31 3.41
N LYS A 125 -17.92 18.70 4.18
CA LYS A 125 -19.05 19.41 4.78
C LYS A 125 -18.59 20.53 5.72
N MET A 126 -17.61 20.25 6.58
CA MET A 126 -17.03 21.26 7.47
C MET A 126 -16.35 22.40 6.70
N GLN A 127 -15.63 22.09 5.62
CA GLN A 127 -15.02 23.10 4.74
C GLN A 127 -16.06 23.98 4.04
N GLN A 128 -17.20 23.42 3.62
CA GLN A 128 -18.31 24.17 3.04
C GLN A 128 -18.94 25.11 4.07
N GLN A 129 -19.27 24.60 5.26
CA GLN A 129 -19.82 25.40 6.35
C GLN A 129 -18.88 26.53 6.80
N ALA A 130 -17.57 26.29 6.83
CA ALA A 130 -16.58 27.33 7.15
C ALA A 130 -16.49 28.40 6.06
N ARG A 131 -16.71 28.04 4.79
CA ARG A 131 -16.76 29.00 3.67
C ARG A 131 -18.06 29.82 3.68
N GLU A 132 -19.17 29.20 4.05
CA GLU A 132 -20.49 29.84 4.12
C GLU A 132 -20.66 30.68 5.40
N GLY A 133 -20.02 30.30 6.51
CA GLY A 133 -19.99 31.05 7.78
C GLY A 133 -18.81 32.02 7.93
N GLY A 134 -17.85 32.00 6.99
CA GLY A 134 -16.68 32.89 6.96
C GLY A 134 -16.94 34.28 6.37
N GLY A 135 -18.20 34.59 6.05
CA GLY A 135 -18.65 35.89 5.61
C GLY A 135 -19.75 36.42 6.53
N GLN A 136 -19.36 37.06 7.64
CA GLN A 136 -20.20 38.11 8.21
C GLN A 136 -19.65 39.47 7.77
N PRO A 137 -20.17 40.08 6.69
CA PRO A 137 -20.14 41.53 6.58
C PRO A 137 -20.98 42.06 7.75
N GLY A 138 -20.33 42.49 8.84
CA GLY A 138 -21.01 42.99 10.03
C GLY A 138 -20.52 42.47 11.39
N ALA A 139 -19.41 41.73 11.47
CA ALA A 139 -18.73 41.59 12.76
C ALA A 139 -18.41 43.01 13.29
N PRO A 140 -18.81 43.38 14.53
CA PRO A 140 -18.56 44.71 15.06
C PRO A 140 -17.06 44.99 14.98
N GLN A 141 -16.74 46.02 14.20
CA GLN A 141 -15.39 46.52 14.01
C GLN A 141 -14.83 46.77 15.40
N ALA A 142 -13.88 45.96 15.86
CA ALA A 142 -13.12 46.29 17.06
C ALA A 142 -12.63 47.74 16.88
N PRO A 143 -12.95 48.68 17.79
CA PRO A 143 -12.62 50.08 17.61
C PRO A 143 -11.13 50.21 17.34
N ARG A 144 -10.77 50.77 16.17
CA ARG A 144 -9.37 51.01 15.85
C ARG A 144 -8.85 52.07 16.82
N LEU A 145 -7.83 51.69 17.60
CA LEU A 145 -7.13 52.62 18.46
C LEU A 145 -6.54 53.74 17.58
N PRO A 146 -6.75 55.02 17.93
CA PRO A 146 -6.20 56.14 17.17
C PRO A 146 -4.68 56.04 17.10
N SER A 147 -4.15 56.03 15.89
CA SER A 147 -2.71 56.10 15.63
C SER A 147 -2.36 57.55 15.34
N GLY A 148 -1.84 58.27 16.32
CA GLY A 148 -1.33 59.64 16.15
C GLY A 148 -0.57 60.13 17.39
N PRO A 149 0.54 60.88 17.24
CA PRO A 149 1.31 61.38 18.37
C PRO A 149 0.75 62.71 18.90
N LEU A 150 0.50 62.76 20.21
CA LEU A 150 0.52 63.96 21.05
C LEU A 150 1.06 63.56 22.43
#